data_AF-A0A7X8XS64-F1
#
_entry.id   AF-A0A7X8XS64-F1
#
_cell.length_a   1.000
_cell.length_b   1.000
_cell.length_c   1.000
_cell.angle_alpha   90.00
_cell.angle_beta   90.00
_cell.angle_gamma   90.00
#
_symmetry.space_group_name_H-M   'P 1'
#
loop_
_entity.id
_entity.type
_entity.pdbx_description
1 polymer ?
#
loop_
_entity_poly.entity_id
_entity_poly.type
_entity_poly.pdbx_seq_one_letter_code
_entity_poly.pdbx_strand_id
1 'polypeptide(L)' 'MGRPPLNLKETKVRLPRATKERIKALVGNYGIATFIREAVENELARREAEPPTTDGTGEREIE' A
#
# COMPACT_ATOMS: atom_id res chain seq x y z
N MET A 1 28.44 -9.63 -7.45
CA MET A 1 27.40 -10.66 -7.24
C MET A 1 26.07 -9.97 -7.06
N GLY A 2 25.14 -10.16 -8.01
CA GLY A 2 23.89 -9.40 -8.08
C GLY A 2 22.89 -9.83 -7.01
N ARG A 3 22.11 -8.87 -6.48
CA ARG A 3 20.98 -9.17 -5.60
C ARG A 3 20.02 -10.11 -6.37
N PRO A 4 19.63 -11.27 -5.82
CA PRO A 4 18.67 -12.15 -6.46
C PRO A 4 17.42 -11.37 -6.91
N PRO A 5 16.90 -11.64 -8.11
CA PRO A 5 15.73 -10.93 -8.60
C PRO A 5 14.55 -11.22 -7.67
N LEU A 6 13.87 -10.15 -7.25
CA LEU A 6 12.59 -10.27 -6.56
C LEU A 6 11.55 -10.54 -7.65
N ASN A 7 10.80 -11.63 -7.54
CA ASN A 7 9.69 -11.97 -8.44
C ASN A 7 8.47 -11.05 -8.21
N LEU A 8 8.71 -9.73 -8.23
CA LEU A 8 7.73 -8.68 -7.95
C LEU A 8 7.56 -7.82 -9.20
N LYS A 9 6.33 -7.37 -9.46
CA LYS A 9 6.05 -6.40 -10.52
C LYS A 9 6.29 -4.97 -10.01
N GLU A 10 7.01 -4.15 -10.78
CA GLU A 10 7.26 -2.75 -10.42
C GLU A 10 5.97 -1.92 -10.50
N THR A 11 5.71 -1.12 -9.48
CA THR A 11 4.65 -0.10 -9.48
C THR A 11 5.25 1.24 -9.06
N LYS A 12 5.08 2.27 -9.89
CA LYS A 12 5.56 3.64 -9.59
C LYS A 12 4.49 4.42 -8.84
N VAL A 13 4.79 4.80 -7.60
CA VAL A 13 3.94 5.65 -6.77
C VAL A 13 4.66 6.92 -6.37
N ARG A 14 3.92 8.04 -6.29
CA ARG A 14 4.44 9.32 -5.81
C ARG A 14 4.02 9.50 -4.36
N LEU A 15 4.98 9.69 -3.47
CA LEU A 15 4.74 10.02 -2.07
C LEU A 15 5.19 11.46 -1.79
N PRO A 16 4.54 12.17 -0.85
CA PRO A 16 5.05 13.43 -0.35
C PRO A 16 6.49 13.26 0.17
N ARG A 17 7.33 14.27 -0.05
CA ARG A 17 8.74 14.25 0.38
C ARG A 17 8.87 13.94 1.88
N ALA A 18 8.08 14.63 2.70
CA ALA A 18 8.07 14.44 4.15
C ALA A 18 7.74 12.99 4.55
N THR A 19 6.79 12.35 3.87
CA THR A 19 6.44 10.94 4.12
C THR A 19 7.61 10.01 3.79
N LYS A 20 8.26 10.22 2.65
CA LYS A 20 9.42 9.41 2.25
C LYS A 20 10.58 9.58 3.23
N GLU A 21 10.83 10.80 3.73
CA GLU A 21 11.84 11.08 4.74
C GLU A 21 11.52 10.39 6.08
N ARG A 22 10.25 10.41 6.51
CA ARG A 22 9.79 9.69 7.71
C ARG A 22 10.02 8.18 7.60
N ILE A 23 9.67 7.57 6.47
CA ILE A 23 9.92 6.15 6.23
C ILE A 23 11.43 5.87 6.28
N LYS A 24 12.22 6.66 5.55
CA LYS A 24 13.69 6.53 5.51
C LYS A 24 14.32 6.62 6.90
N ALA A 25 13.80 7.48 7.78
CA ALA A 25 14.29 7.60 9.15
C ALA A 25 14.03 6.34 9.99
N LEU A 26 12.95 5.60 9.72
CA LEU A 26 12.58 4.39 10.44
C LEU A 26 13.33 3.15 9.94
N VAL A 27 13.44 2.97 8.62
CA VAL A 27 13.93 1.71 8.02
C VAL A 27 15.24 1.86 7.23
N GLY A 28 15.82 3.06 7.23
CA GLY A 28 17.01 3.39 6.45
C GLY A 28 16.76 3.46 4.94
N ASN A 29 17.83 3.70 4.19
CA ASN A 29 17.76 3.94 2.74
C ASN A 29 17.26 2.73 1.94
N TYR A 30 17.62 1.52 2.37
CA TYR A 30 17.34 0.28 1.64
C TYR A 30 16.03 -0.40 2.09
N GLY A 31 15.42 0.05 3.19
CA GLY A 31 14.21 -0.53 3.76
C GLY A 31 12.89 0.02 3.19
N ILE A 32 12.92 1.15 2.45
CA ILE A 32 11.70 1.86 2.01
C ILE A 32 10.77 0.94 1.21
N ALA A 33 11.31 0.14 0.29
CA ALA A 33 10.50 -0.76 -0.55
C ALA A 33 9.84 -1.89 0.27
N THR A 34 10.55 -2.41 1.28
CA THR A 34 10.00 -3.45 2.17
C THR A 34 8.90 -2.87 3.05
N PHE A 35 9.15 -1.71 3.65
CA PHE A 35 8.15 -0.99 4.45
C PHE A 35 6.85 -0.74 3.68
N ILE A 36 6.95 -0.27 2.43
CA ILE A 36 5.76 0.00 1.60
C ILE A 36 5.00 -1.29 1.30
N ARG A 37 5.69 -2.40 0.99
CA ARG A 37 5.04 -3.69 0.73
C ARG A 37 4.30 -4.19 1.96
N GLU A 38 4.96 -4.23 3.12
CA GLU A 38 4.34 -4.66 4.38
C GLU A 38 3.13 -3.79 4.74
N ALA A 39 3.23 -2.48 4.57
CA ALA A 39 2.12 -1.57 4.81
C ALA A 39 0.91 -1.87 3.89
N VAL A 40 1.16 -2.23 2.62
CA VAL A 40 0.11 -2.62 1.68
C VAL A 40 -0.53 -3.95 2.07
N GLU A 41 0.26 -4.98 2.37
CA GLU A 41 -0.27 -6.29 2.80
C GLU A 41 -1.10 -6.17 4.08
N ASN A 42 -0.64 -5.38 5.05
CA ASN A 42 -1.38 -5.12 6.29
C ASN A 42 -2.71 -4.38 6.03
N GLU A 43 -2.73 -3.43 5.09
CA GLU A 43 -3.94 -2.70 4.69
C GLU A 43 -4.94 -3.62 3.99
N LEU A 44 -4.47 -4.48 3.09
CA LEU A 44 -5.29 -5.48 2.40
C LEU A 44 -5.91 -6.44 3.41
N ALA A 45 -5.10 -7.04 4.29
CA ALA A 45 -5.58 -7.94 5.32
C ALA A 45 -6.65 -7.30 6.21
N ARG A 46 -6.51 -6.01 6.56
CA ARG A 46 -7.52 -5.29 7.34
C ARG A 46 -8.84 -5.14 6.58
N ARG A 47 -8.79 -4.71 5.31
CA ARG A 47 -10.00 -4.49 4.49
C ARG A 47 -10.69 -5.79 4.09
N GLU A 48 -9.94 -6.87 3.91
CA GLU A 48 -10.47 -8.18 3.58
C GLU A 48 -11.08 -8.89 4.80
N ALA A 49 -10.63 -8.53 6.01
CA ALA A 49 -11.22 -9.01 7.26
C ALA A 49 -12.49 -8.26 7.66
N GLU A 50 -12.63 -7.00 7.24
CA GLU A 50 -13.88 -6.24 7.40
C GLU A 50 -14.92 -6.79 6.40
N PRO A 51 -16.11 -7.24 6.84
CA PRO A 51 -17.17 -7.61 5.90
C PRO A 51 -17.47 -6.39 5.04
N PRO A 52 -17.85 -6.56 3.75
CA PRO A 52 -18.20 -5.43 2.91
C PRO A 52 -19.33 -4.68 3.60
N THR A 53 -19.03 -3.53 4.18
CA THR A 53 -20.02 -2.59 4.68
C THR A 53 -20.78 -2.16 3.43
N THR A 54 -21.89 -2.86 3.18
CA THR A 54 -22.86 -2.47 2.18
C THR A 54 -23.53 -1.22 2.75
N ASP A 55 -22.83 -0.09 2.63
CA ASP A 55 -23.47 1.20 2.76
C ASP A 55 -24.31 1.37 1.50
N GLY A 56 -25.57 0.95 1.63
CA GLY A 56 -26.61 1.16 0.64
C GLY A 56 -26.75 2.65 0.35
N THR A 57 -26.22 3.10 -0.79
CA THR A 57 -26.58 4.37 -1.41
C THR A 57 -26.35 4.22 -2.91
N GLY A 58 -27.43 3.92 -3.61
CA GLY A 58 -27.42 3.70 -5.06
C GLY A 58 -28.77 3.44 -5.70
N GLU A 59 -29.82 3.18 -4.90
CA GLU A 59 -31.21 3.39 -5.34
C GLU A 59 -31.44 4.90 -5.50
N ARG A 60 -30.99 5.46 -6.62
CA ARG A 60 -31.67 6.58 -7.24
C ARG A 60 -32.27 6.07 -8.54
N GLU A 61 -33.50 5.62 -8.39
CA GLU A 61 -34.58 5.87 -9.34
C GLU A 61 -34.27 7.13 -10.17
N ILE A 62 -34.00 6.93 -11.45
CA ILE A 62 -34.25 7.94 -12.47
C ILE A 62 -35.18 7.30 -13.49
N GLU A 63 -36.39 7.83 -13.46
CA GLU A 63 -37.50 7.68 -14.41
C GLU A 63 -37.07 7.98 -15.85
#